data_AF-A0A9Q1H2S3-F1
#
_entry.id   AF-A0A9Q1H2S3-F1
#
_cell.length_a   1.000
_cell.length_b   1.000
_cell.length_c   1.000
_cell.angle_alpha   90.00
_cell.angle_beta   90.00
_cell.angle_gamma   90.00
#
_symmetry.space_group_name_H-M   'P 1'
#
loop_
_entity.id
_entity.type
_entity.pdbx_description
1 polymer ?
#
loop_
_entity_poly.entity_id
_entity_poly.type
_entity_poly.pdbx_seq_one_letter_code
_entity_poly.pdbx_strand_id
1 'polypeptide(L)'
;MASPEAPTADKFQILPEESKKSKDADSMLLVVFVILANFIAFISLGLAIVGVAQNGSNVYNIGTSSGSDNGFSSGTWSGGFSSGTWSGGFSSGTWSGGFSSGEKIWIFQIGHYVGNTQYLDESSGTIKGYNVDVVNAVCQLANKNCALVWDLYENCWDSQVGQRARGGKGLMGSWYHACVGWANTRDRARTYLFSSSFEKSLSPAYFVKKGGSFDFFPNFSGKKVGILDGWSVDEHCLARYNDVTGFDETDVMQVTHYGSEDDIIAALSSDTIDVAFVPRTPYFDMSQMVEYTGEPGEDLCVIGGPAMMMRKDQFELRTWWDAFFEKLIATSQYNDICDNVEETHGDQPGFDKEYVCVV
;
A
#
# COMPACT_ATOMS: atom_id res chain seq x y z
N MET A 1 62.15 2.07 65.51
CA MET A 1 62.41 0.70 65.01
C MET A 1 61.22 0.26 64.17
N ALA A 2 61.34 0.40 62.85
CA ALA A 2 60.57 -0.32 61.84
C ALA A 2 61.24 0.01 60.49
N SER A 3 61.69 -1.04 59.80
CA SER A 3 62.45 -0.99 58.54
C SER A 3 61.50 -0.89 57.34
N PRO A 4 61.87 -0.24 56.22
CA PRO A 4 61.13 -0.34 54.98
C PRO A 4 61.64 -1.50 54.12
N GLU A 5 60.75 -2.37 53.67
CA GLU A 5 61.01 -3.37 52.62
C GLU A 5 60.81 -2.78 51.22
N ALA A 6 61.68 -3.19 50.30
CA ALA A 6 61.77 -2.76 48.91
C ALA A 6 60.79 -3.53 47.99
N PRO A 7 60.41 -2.97 46.81
CA PRO A 7 59.60 -3.67 45.83
C PRO A 7 60.44 -4.61 44.94
N THR A 8 60.00 -5.86 44.81
CA THR A 8 60.56 -6.86 43.89
C THR A 8 59.96 -6.75 42.49
N ALA A 9 60.85 -6.87 41.50
CA ALA A 9 60.60 -6.79 40.07
C ALA A 9 60.26 -8.17 39.44
N ASP A 10 59.58 -8.07 38.29
CA ASP A 10 59.57 -8.95 37.11
C ASP A 10 59.15 -10.42 37.19
N LYS A 11 58.05 -10.71 36.49
CA LYS A 11 57.95 -11.84 35.54
C LYS A 11 57.09 -11.44 34.33
N PHE A 12 57.75 -10.97 33.27
CA PHE A 12 57.17 -10.93 31.92
C PHE A 12 57.06 -12.36 31.38
N GLN A 13 55.84 -12.84 31.11
CA GLN A 13 55.61 -14.06 30.34
C GLN A 13 55.58 -13.70 28.85
N ILE A 14 56.51 -14.28 28.10
CA ILE A 14 56.56 -14.25 26.64
C ILE A 14 55.50 -15.25 26.15
N LEU A 15 54.46 -14.75 25.47
CA LEU A 15 53.48 -15.57 24.75
C LEU A 15 54.10 -16.08 23.44
N PRO A 16 53.75 -17.31 22.99
CA PRO A 16 54.29 -17.88 21.77
C PRO A 16 53.71 -17.21 20.51
N GLU A 17 54.57 -17.06 19.50
CA GLU A 17 54.27 -16.57 18.15
C GLU A 17 53.22 -17.45 17.47
N GLU A 18 52.03 -16.91 17.20
CA GLU A 18 51.03 -17.58 16.36
C GLU A 18 51.47 -17.58 14.90
N SER A 19 51.46 -18.77 14.30
CA SER A 19 51.85 -19.03 12.92
C SER A 19 50.92 -18.33 11.93
N LYS A 20 51.47 -17.39 11.14
CA LYS A 20 50.88 -16.91 9.87
C LYS A 20 50.77 -18.07 8.87
N LYS A 21 49.64 -18.77 8.84
CA LYS A 21 49.35 -19.75 7.79
C LYS A 21 47.85 -19.86 7.49
N SER A 22 47.21 -18.75 7.09
CA SER A 22 45.85 -18.76 6.51
C SER A 22 45.53 -17.41 5.85
N LYS A 23 46.20 -17.07 4.74
CA LYS A 23 45.79 -15.94 3.88
C LYS A 23 45.66 -16.30 2.40
N ASP A 24 46.12 -17.48 1.99
CA ASP A 24 46.08 -17.88 0.58
C ASP A 24 44.75 -18.55 0.19
N ALA A 25 44.02 -19.15 1.13
CA ALA A 25 42.75 -19.83 0.84
C ALA A 25 41.60 -18.84 0.54
N ASP A 26 41.49 -17.76 1.33
CA ASP A 26 40.43 -16.75 1.14
C ASP A 26 40.63 -15.92 -0.13
N SER A 27 41.90 -15.68 -0.51
CA SER A 27 42.20 -14.98 -1.76
C SER A 27 41.87 -15.82 -2.99
N MET A 28 42.04 -17.14 -2.92
CA MET A 28 41.68 -18.06 -4.02
C MET A 28 40.16 -18.18 -4.18
N LEU A 29 39.41 -18.19 -3.07
CA LEU A 29 37.94 -18.24 -3.10
C LEU A 29 37.35 -17.00 -3.79
N LEU A 30 37.88 -15.81 -3.48
CA LEU A 30 37.42 -14.55 -4.05
C LEU A 30 37.65 -14.47 -5.57
N VAL A 31 38.78 -14.98 -6.06
CA VAL A 31 39.09 -15.05 -7.50
C VAL A 31 38.12 -15.98 -8.23
N VAL A 32 37.76 -17.13 -7.63
CA VAL A 32 36.80 -18.07 -8.23
C VAL A 32 35.40 -17.43 -8.34
N PHE A 33 34.94 -16.70 -7.32
CA PHE A 33 33.66 -16.00 -7.38
C PHE A 33 33.60 -14.93 -8.48
N VAL A 34 34.67 -14.15 -8.65
CA VAL A 34 34.74 -13.13 -9.71
C VAL A 34 34.69 -13.77 -11.10
N ILE A 35 35.40 -14.88 -11.32
CA ILE A 35 35.37 -15.59 -12.60
C ILE A 35 33.96 -16.14 -12.89
N LEU A 36 33.30 -16.72 -11.88
CA LEU A 36 31.95 -17.30 -12.04
C LEU A 36 30.91 -16.22 -12.38
N ALA A 37 30.96 -15.08 -11.68
CA ALA A 37 30.05 -13.95 -11.91
C ALA A 37 30.18 -13.38 -13.34
N ASN A 38 31.41 -13.25 -13.83
CA ASN A 38 31.66 -12.81 -15.21
C ASN A 38 31.16 -13.84 -16.23
N PHE A 39 31.34 -15.13 -15.99
CA PHE A 39 30.87 -16.18 -16.89
C PHE A 39 29.33 -16.18 -17.03
N ILE A 40 28.61 -15.98 -15.92
CA ILE A 40 27.14 -15.86 -15.92
C ILE A 40 26.69 -14.64 -16.72
N ALA A 41 27.36 -13.49 -16.55
CA ALA A 41 27.04 -12.28 -17.32
C ALA A 41 27.23 -12.48 -18.84
N PHE A 42 28.27 -13.20 -19.26
CA PHE A 42 28.49 -13.52 -20.68
C PHE A 42 27.43 -14.46 -21.26
N ILE A 43 26.96 -15.45 -20.49
CA ILE A 43 25.86 -16.33 -20.93
C ILE A 43 24.57 -15.53 -21.10
N SER A 44 24.24 -14.67 -20.12
CA SER A 44 23.04 -13.81 -20.18
C SER A 44 23.07 -12.88 -21.38
N LEU A 45 24.23 -12.30 -21.70
CA LEU A 45 24.40 -11.46 -22.88
C LEU A 45 24.22 -12.26 -24.19
N GLY A 46 24.75 -13.50 -24.24
CA GLY A 46 24.55 -14.39 -25.39
C GLY A 46 23.08 -14.75 -25.64
N LEU A 47 22.33 -15.03 -24.58
CA LEU A 47 20.89 -15.33 -24.67
C LEU A 47 20.07 -14.11 -25.11
N ALA A 48 20.43 -12.90 -24.64
CA ALA A 48 19.79 -11.66 -25.08
C ALA A 48 20.00 -11.41 -26.59
N ILE A 49 21.20 -11.68 -27.11
CA ILE A 49 21.51 -11.52 -28.54
C ILE A 49 20.72 -12.52 -29.40
N VAL A 50 20.54 -13.77 -28.94
CA VAL A 50 19.74 -14.78 -29.65
C VAL A 50 18.25 -14.42 -29.63
N GLY A 51 17.74 -13.86 -28.54
CA GLY A 51 16.34 -13.40 -28.44
C GLY A 51 16.02 -12.23 -29.38
N VAL A 52 16.96 -11.31 -29.60
CA VAL A 52 16.79 -10.18 -30.53
C VAL A 52 16.87 -10.63 -32.00
N ALA A 53 17.67 -11.65 -32.31
CA ALA A 53 17.81 -12.16 -33.67
C ALA A 53 16.60 -12.95 -34.19
N GLN A 54 15.73 -13.47 -33.31
CA GLN A 54 14.58 -14.30 -33.70
C GLN A 54 13.27 -13.53 -33.88
N ASN A 55 13.20 -12.22 -33.60
CA ASN A 55 11.95 -11.45 -33.66
C ASN A 55 11.78 -10.61 -34.96
N GLY A 56 12.54 -10.91 -36.00
CA GLY A 56 12.53 -10.22 -37.29
C GLY A 56 11.41 -10.64 -38.24
N SER A 57 10.16 -10.73 -37.80
CA SER A 57 9.00 -10.80 -38.71
C SER A 57 7.67 -10.74 -37.95
N ASN A 58 7.25 -9.56 -37.51
CA ASN A 58 5.82 -9.23 -37.31
C ASN A 58 5.63 -7.73 -37.56
N VAL A 59 5.43 -7.40 -38.83
CA VAL A 59 4.99 -6.08 -39.28
C VAL A 59 3.53 -5.91 -38.87
N TYR A 60 3.26 -5.16 -37.80
CA TYR A 60 1.92 -4.67 -37.53
C TYR A 60 1.63 -3.49 -38.47
N ASN A 61 0.81 -3.76 -39.48
CA ASN A 61 0.26 -2.75 -40.37
C ASN A 61 -0.68 -1.84 -39.56
N ILE A 62 -0.26 -0.60 -39.30
CA ILE A 62 -1.16 0.47 -38.83
C ILE A 62 -1.92 0.98 -40.06
N GLY A 63 -3.06 0.37 -40.32
CA GLY A 63 -4.04 0.88 -41.28
C GLY A 63 -4.67 2.16 -40.75
N THR A 64 -4.39 3.26 -41.42
CA THR A 64 -5.17 4.49 -41.33
C THR A 64 -6.46 4.28 -42.14
N SER A 65 -7.62 4.39 -41.50
CA SER A 65 -8.90 4.48 -42.21
C SER A 65 -9.67 5.72 -41.76
N SER A 66 -9.68 6.69 -42.66
CA SER A 66 -10.71 7.71 -42.80
C SER A 66 -12.08 7.06 -43.03
N GLY A 67 -13.14 7.73 -42.56
CA GLY A 67 -14.49 7.19 -42.33
C GLY A 67 -15.25 6.57 -43.51
N SER A 68 -16.29 5.80 -43.16
CA SER A 68 -17.66 5.98 -43.65
C SER A 68 -18.63 5.10 -42.85
N ASP A 69 -19.82 5.64 -42.57
CA ASP A 69 -20.97 4.94 -42.00
C ASP A 69 -21.35 3.66 -42.77
N ASN A 70 -21.67 2.59 -42.04
CA ASN A 70 -22.94 1.84 -42.12
C ASN A 70 -22.82 0.43 -41.52
N GLY A 71 -23.77 0.10 -40.64
CA GLY A 71 -24.29 -1.26 -40.44
C GLY A 71 -23.44 -2.19 -39.58
N PHE A 72 -23.73 -2.26 -38.28
CA PHE A 72 -23.32 -3.40 -37.46
C PHE A 72 -24.53 -4.17 -36.93
N SER A 73 -24.57 -5.42 -37.37
CA SER A 73 -25.51 -6.48 -37.03
C SER A 73 -25.31 -6.91 -35.58
N SER A 74 -26.44 -7.11 -34.89
CA SER A 74 -26.54 -7.68 -33.54
C SER A 74 -25.96 -9.10 -33.49
N GLY A 75 -24.76 -9.22 -32.91
CA GLY A 75 -24.18 -10.50 -32.51
C GLY A 75 -24.46 -10.76 -31.03
N THR A 76 -25.29 -11.75 -30.75
CA THR A 76 -25.61 -12.29 -29.42
C THR A 76 -24.33 -12.86 -28.78
N TRP A 77 -23.88 -12.26 -27.67
CA TRP A 77 -22.84 -12.83 -26.82
C TRP A 77 -23.51 -13.59 -25.67
N SER A 78 -23.50 -14.92 -25.77
CA SER A 78 -23.88 -15.84 -24.69
C SER A 78 -22.61 -16.29 -23.96
N GLY A 79 -22.17 -15.49 -22.98
CA GLY A 79 -21.18 -15.90 -21.98
C GLY A 79 -21.93 -16.27 -20.70
N GLY A 80 -21.98 -17.56 -20.39
CA GLY A 80 -22.66 -18.10 -19.21
C GLY A 80 -21.92 -17.76 -17.92
N PHE A 81 -22.63 -17.10 -16.99
CA PHE A 81 -22.25 -17.01 -15.60
C PHE A 81 -22.78 -18.26 -14.88
N SER A 82 -21.88 -19.12 -14.41
CA SER A 82 -22.24 -20.23 -13.50
C SER A 82 -22.29 -19.69 -12.07
N SER A 83 -23.50 -19.55 -11.53
CA SER A 83 -23.73 -19.21 -10.14
C SER A 83 -23.47 -20.43 -9.23
N GLY A 84 -22.47 -20.29 -8.36
CA GLY A 84 -22.32 -21.15 -7.18
C GLY A 84 -23.37 -20.79 -6.15
N THR A 85 -24.11 -21.80 -5.70
CA THR A 85 -25.22 -21.74 -4.75
C THR A 85 -24.76 -21.17 -3.39
N TRP A 86 -25.29 -20.01 -3.02
CA TRP A 86 -25.27 -19.52 -1.64
C TRP A 86 -26.73 -19.39 -1.17
N SER A 87 -27.08 -20.16 -0.15
CA SER A 87 -28.42 -20.23 0.44
C SER A 87 -28.56 -19.21 1.56
N GLY A 88 -28.66 -17.93 1.20
CA GLY A 88 -29.12 -16.84 2.06
C GLY A 88 -30.17 -16.06 1.29
N GLY A 89 -31.40 -16.03 1.78
CA GLY A 89 -32.58 -15.60 1.03
C GLY A 89 -32.59 -14.12 0.66
N PHE A 90 -32.09 -13.79 -0.53
CA PHE A 90 -32.47 -12.58 -1.24
C PHE A 90 -33.66 -12.88 -2.12
N SER A 91 -34.74 -12.09 -1.99
CA SER A 91 -35.85 -12.13 -2.92
C SER A 91 -35.31 -11.83 -4.32
N SER A 92 -35.43 -12.79 -5.23
CA SER A 92 -35.02 -12.71 -6.62
C SER A 92 -35.93 -11.75 -7.40
N GLY A 93 -35.75 -10.45 -7.15
CA GLY A 93 -36.18 -9.42 -8.07
C GLY A 93 -35.39 -9.57 -9.36
N THR A 94 -35.98 -10.23 -10.35
CA THR A 94 -35.43 -10.32 -11.70
C THR A 94 -35.41 -8.91 -12.29
N TRP A 95 -34.30 -8.20 -12.16
CA TRP A 95 -34.12 -6.88 -12.75
C TRP A 95 -33.91 -7.05 -14.26
N SER A 96 -34.99 -6.91 -15.01
CA SER A 96 -35.03 -6.81 -16.47
C SER A 96 -34.85 -5.37 -16.98
N GLY A 97 -34.10 -4.56 -16.23
CA GLY A 97 -33.69 -3.22 -16.64
C GLY A 97 -32.60 -3.31 -17.69
N GLY A 98 -33.00 -3.42 -18.97
CA GLY A 98 -32.06 -3.33 -20.08
C GLY A 98 -31.37 -1.97 -20.08
N PHE A 99 -30.07 -1.93 -19.79
CA PHE A 99 -29.25 -0.74 -19.98
C PHE A 99 -29.31 -0.34 -21.46
N SER A 100 -29.76 0.88 -21.74
CA SER A 100 -29.81 1.38 -23.12
C SER A 100 -28.38 1.56 -23.64
N SER A 101 -28.15 1.24 -24.92
CA SER A 101 -26.88 1.52 -25.59
C SER A 101 -26.62 3.04 -25.55
N GLY A 102 -25.69 3.47 -24.69
CA GLY A 102 -25.36 4.88 -24.47
C GLY A 102 -25.23 5.30 -23.00
N GLU A 103 -25.58 4.43 -22.05
CA GLU A 103 -25.38 4.72 -20.63
C GLU A 103 -23.89 4.65 -20.23
N LYS A 104 -23.41 5.70 -19.54
CA LYS A 104 -22.03 5.81 -19.07
C LYS A 104 -21.72 4.70 -18.05
N ILE A 105 -20.63 3.96 -18.28
CA ILE A 105 -20.09 2.99 -17.34
C ILE A 105 -19.12 3.72 -16.40
N TRP A 106 -19.39 3.67 -15.10
CA TRP A 106 -18.52 4.19 -14.06
C TRP A 106 -17.52 3.12 -13.63
N ILE A 107 -16.26 3.33 -13.97
CA ILE A 107 -15.17 2.37 -13.70
C ILE A 107 -14.45 2.77 -12.41
N PHE A 108 -14.33 1.86 -11.46
CA PHE A 108 -13.66 2.05 -10.18
C PHE A 108 -12.47 1.10 -10.06
N GLN A 109 -11.30 1.64 -9.72
CA GLN A 109 -10.12 0.84 -9.42
C GLN A 109 -10.20 0.30 -7.99
N ILE A 110 -9.96 -1.00 -7.84
CA ILE A 110 -9.78 -1.68 -6.57
C ILE A 110 -8.36 -2.27 -6.55
N GLY A 111 -7.66 -2.15 -5.42
CA GLY A 111 -6.36 -2.81 -5.24
C GLY A 111 -6.50 -4.23 -4.71
N HIS A 112 -5.44 -4.77 -4.13
CA HIS A 112 -5.45 -6.14 -3.57
C HIS A 112 -4.60 -6.33 -2.31
N TYR A 113 -4.06 -5.25 -1.73
CA TYR A 113 -3.12 -5.33 -0.61
C TYR A 113 -3.73 -4.92 0.74
N VAL A 114 -5.04 -4.69 0.81
CA VAL A 114 -5.67 -4.08 2.00
C VAL A 114 -6.62 -5.10 2.63
N GLY A 115 -6.10 -6.31 2.82
CA GLY A 115 -6.73 -7.44 3.49
C GLY A 115 -8.23 -7.58 3.20
N ASN A 116 -9.06 -7.64 4.24
CA ASN A 116 -10.51 -7.82 4.11
C ASN A 116 -11.29 -6.64 3.51
N THR A 117 -10.65 -5.51 3.21
CA THR A 117 -11.33 -4.36 2.56
C THR A 117 -11.24 -4.41 1.04
N GLN A 118 -10.13 -4.94 0.49
CA GLN A 118 -9.87 -5.04 -0.94
C GLN A 118 -8.91 -6.19 -1.23
N TYR A 119 -9.40 -7.23 -1.91
CA TYR A 119 -8.59 -8.39 -2.30
C TYR A 119 -9.10 -9.03 -3.60
N LEU A 120 -8.21 -9.79 -4.25
CA LEU A 120 -8.58 -10.68 -5.34
C LEU A 120 -8.82 -12.07 -4.74
N ASP A 121 -10.04 -12.56 -4.80
CA ASP A 121 -10.35 -13.93 -4.40
C ASP A 121 -9.85 -14.90 -5.46
N GLU A 122 -8.71 -15.53 -5.20
CA GLU A 122 -8.06 -16.46 -6.13
C GLU A 122 -8.96 -17.64 -6.54
N SER A 123 -9.89 -18.03 -5.66
CA SER A 123 -10.76 -19.19 -5.92
C SER A 123 -11.81 -18.89 -6.99
N SER A 124 -12.35 -17.66 -7.01
CA SER A 124 -13.37 -17.23 -7.96
C SER A 124 -12.83 -16.35 -9.09
N GLY A 125 -11.63 -15.78 -8.93
CA GLY A 125 -11.04 -14.79 -9.83
C GLY A 125 -11.75 -13.44 -9.78
N THR A 126 -12.49 -13.15 -8.69
CA THR A 126 -13.27 -11.92 -8.53
C THR A 126 -12.68 -10.97 -7.50
N ILE A 127 -12.93 -9.69 -7.67
CA ILE A 127 -12.53 -8.65 -6.71
C ILE A 127 -13.56 -8.61 -5.58
N LYS A 128 -13.11 -8.68 -4.33
CA LYS A 128 -13.95 -8.71 -3.12
C LYS A 128 -13.42 -7.79 -2.02
N GLY A 129 -14.20 -7.66 -0.95
CA GLY A 129 -13.88 -6.93 0.26
C GLY A 129 -14.93 -5.88 0.61
N TYR A 130 -14.85 -5.34 1.83
CA TYR A 130 -15.77 -4.32 2.34
C TYR A 130 -16.00 -3.18 1.33
N ASN A 131 -14.94 -2.69 0.70
CA ASN A 131 -15.05 -1.58 -0.24
C ASN A 131 -15.85 -1.95 -1.48
N VAL A 132 -15.69 -3.18 -1.97
CA VAL A 132 -16.45 -3.70 -3.11
C VAL A 132 -17.94 -3.74 -2.78
N ASP A 133 -18.30 -4.19 -1.58
CA ASP A 133 -19.68 -4.25 -1.14
C ASP A 133 -20.32 -2.87 -1.04
N VAL A 134 -19.61 -1.88 -0.49
CA VAL A 134 -20.04 -0.48 -0.46
C VAL A 134 -20.21 0.07 -1.88
N VAL A 135 -19.25 -0.14 -2.80
CA VAL A 135 -19.38 0.32 -4.19
C VAL A 135 -20.61 -0.27 -4.86
N ASN A 136 -20.79 -1.59 -4.77
CA ASN A 136 -21.92 -2.25 -5.40
C ASN A 136 -23.26 -1.76 -4.84
N ALA A 137 -23.38 -1.60 -3.53
CA ALA A 137 -24.58 -1.11 -2.88
C ALA A 137 -24.92 0.34 -3.29
N VAL A 138 -23.92 1.24 -3.31
CA VAL A 138 -24.13 2.63 -3.74
C VAL A 138 -24.51 2.68 -5.22
N CYS A 139 -23.84 1.92 -6.09
CA CYS A 139 -24.15 1.86 -7.52
C CYS A 139 -25.57 1.34 -7.79
N GLN A 140 -25.98 0.30 -7.07
CA GLN A 140 -27.33 -0.25 -7.15
C GLN A 140 -28.37 0.79 -6.71
N LEU A 141 -28.16 1.43 -5.55
CA LEU A 141 -29.07 2.43 -5.01
C LEU A 141 -29.17 3.68 -5.91
N ALA A 142 -28.06 4.05 -6.55
CA ALA A 142 -27.97 5.17 -7.47
C ALA A 142 -28.50 4.84 -8.88
N ASN A 143 -28.84 3.57 -9.15
CA ASN A 143 -29.14 3.06 -10.48
C ASN A 143 -28.09 3.49 -11.51
N LYS A 144 -26.81 3.23 -11.20
CA LYS A 144 -25.67 3.52 -12.07
C LYS A 144 -25.05 2.24 -12.59
N ASN A 145 -24.72 2.22 -13.87
CA ASN A 145 -23.91 1.16 -14.45
C ASN A 145 -22.45 1.31 -13.99
N CYS A 146 -22.01 0.42 -13.11
CA CYS A 146 -20.67 0.45 -12.51
C CYS A 146 -19.88 -0.80 -12.87
N ALA A 147 -18.56 -0.62 -13.04
CA ALA A 147 -17.62 -1.71 -13.25
C ALA A 147 -16.44 -1.54 -12.30
N LEU A 148 -15.94 -2.67 -11.80
CA LEU A 148 -14.74 -2.72 -10.98
C LEU A 148 -13.58 -3.22 -11.83
N VAL A 149 -12.41 -2.62 -11.64
CA VAL A 149 -11.17 -3.06 -12.27
C VAL A 149 -10.09 -3.22 -11.22
N TRP A 150 -9.35 -4.32 -11.29
CA TRP A 150 -8.16 -4.49 -10.48
C TRP A 150 -6.99 -3.76 -11.15
N ASP A 151 -6.24 -2.98 -10.37
CA ASP A 151 -4.99 -2.36 -10.82
C ASP A 151 -4.08 -2.08 -9.61
N LEU A 152 -2.82 -1.78 -9.88
CA LEU A 152 -1.82 -1.42 -8.88
C LEU A 152 -2.11 -0.06 -8.22
N TYR A 153 -1.87 0.07 -6.92
CA TYR A 153 -2.11 1.31 -6.18
C TYR A 153 -1.26 2.48 -6.70
N GLU A 154 -0.07 2.21 -7.22
CA GLU A 154 0.83 3.20 -7.81
C GLU A 154 0.24 3.86 -9.07
N ASN A 155 -0.71 3.19 -9.73
CA ASN A 155 -1.45 3.79 -10.84
C ASN A 155 -2.48 4.83 -10.37
N CYS A 156 -2.88 4.79 -9.09
CA CYS A 156 -3.70 5.81 -8.45
C CYS A 156 -2.85 6.92 -7.81
N TRP A 157 -1.80 6.52 -7.08
CA TRP A 157 -0.90 7.41 -6.34
C TRP A 157 0.53 6.89 -6.41
N ASP A 158 1.37 7.54 -7.20
CA ASP A 158 2.76 7.14 -7.42
C ASP A 158 3.63 7.60 -6.24
N SER A 159 4.04 6.65 -5.41
CA SER A 159 4.84 6.87 -4.20
C SER A 159 6.09 6.01 -4.22
N GLN A 160 7.03 6.36 -5.10
CA GLN A 160 8.35 5.72 -5.13
C GLN A 160 9.12 6.04 -3.84
N VAL A 161 9.83 5.05 -3.31
CA VAL A 161 10.61 5.19 -2.07
C VAL A 161 11.55 6.38 -2.13
N GLY A 162 11.45 7.28 -1.15
CA GLY A 162 12.25 8.49 -1.01
C GLY A 162 11.94 9.59 -2.03
N GLN A 163 10.87 9.46 -2.82
CA GLN A 163 10.42 10.51 -3.74
C GLN A 163 9.16 11.18 -3.23
N ARG A 164 9.01 12.47 -3.56
CA ARG A 164 7.74 13.16 -3.35
C ARG A 164 6.63 12.47 -4.15
N ALA A 165 5.64 11.97 -3.42
CA ALA A 165 4.49 11.29 -4.02
C ALA A 165 3.67 12.23 -4.91
N ARG A 166 3.03 11.65 -5.93
CA ARG A 166 2.31 12.39 -6.99
C ARG A 166 1.15 11.56 -7.55
N GLY A 167 0.31 12.20 -8.36
CA GLY A 167 -0.79 11.52 -9.02
C GLY A 167 -0.31 10.36 -9.90
N GLY A 168 -0.85 9.16 -9.68
CA GLY A 168 -0.55 7.98 -10.47
C GLY A 168 -1.08 8.05 -11.90
N LYS A 169 -0.42 7.32 -12.80
CA LYS A 169 -0.69 7.37 -14.25
C LYS A 169 -2.09 6.90 -14.65
N GLY A 170 -2.69 5.98 -13.88
CA GLY A 170 -4.00 5.42 -14.19
C GLY A 170 -5.13 6.41 -13.92
N LEU A 171 -5.15 7.02 -12.73
CA LEU A 171 -6.19 7.99 -12.41
C LEU A 171 -6.05 9.27 -13.24
N MET A 172 -4.81 9.78 -13.37
CA MET A 172 -4.51 10.96 -14.21
C MET A 172 -4.79 10.69 -15.69
N GLY A 173 -4.45 9.49 -16.18
CA GLY A 173 -4.67 9.06 -17.55
C GLY A 173 -6.10 8.64 -17.87
N SER A 174 -7.03 8.75 -16.92
CA SER A 174 -8.45 8.39 -17.09
C SER A 174 -8.71 6.93 -17.44
N TRP A 175 -7.89 6.01 -16.93
CA TRP A 175 -8.16 4.57 -17.06
C TRP A 175 -9.42 4.15 -16.31
N TYR A 176 -9.73 4.88 -15.24
CA TYR A 176 -10.92 4.74 -14.40
C TYR A 176 -11.38 6.11 -13.90
N HIS A 177 -12.57 6.14 -13.31
CA HIS A 177 -13.21 7.36 -12.82
C HIS A 177 -12.80 7.68 -11.37
N ALA A 178 -12.55 6.66 -10.56
CA ALA A 178 -12.03 6.80 -9.20
C ALA A 178 -11.22 5.58 -8.77
N CYS A 179 -10.34 5.78 -7.79
CA CYS A 179 -9.72 4.74 -6.99
C CYS A 179 -10.40 4.65 -5.64
N VAL A 180 -10.63 3.44 -5.16
CA VAL A 180 -11.44 3.17 -3.96
C VAL A 180 -10.56 2.97 -2.73
N GLY A 181 -11.00 3.47 -1.57
CA GLY A 181 -10.37 3.20 -0.27
C GLY A 181 -9.07 3.98 -0.05
N TRP A 182 -8.97 5.18 -0.60
CA TRP A 182 -7.79 6.03 -0.42
C TRP A 182 -8.04 7.05 0.68
N ALA A 183 -7.18 7.09 1.70
CA ALA A 183 -7.24 8.12 2.73
C ALA A 183 -7.05 9.52 2.13
N ASN A 184 -7.86 10.47 2.57
CA ASN A 184 -7.83 11.85 2.10
C ASN A 184 -6.73 12.64 2.84
N THR A 185 -5.49 12.55 2.38
CA THR A 185 -4.35 13.32 2.93
C THR A 185 -4.27 14.71 2.29
N ARG A 186 -3.53 15.63 2.93
CA ARG A 186 -3.30 16.97 2.37
C ARG A 186 -2.64 16.94 0.99
N ASP A 187 -1.66 16.06 0.77
CA ASP A 187 -0.96 15.97 -0.51
C ASP A 187 -1.82 15.34 -1.61
N ARG A 188 -2.62 14.32 -1.28
CA ARG A 188 -3.58 13.75 -2.23
C ARG A 188 -4.68 14.75 -2.57
N ALA A 189 -5.22 15.47 -1.59
CA ALA A 189 -6.27 16.48 -1.79
C ALA A 189 -5.81 17.67 -2.65
N ARG A 190 -4.51 17.95 -2.74
CA ARG A 190 -3.97 18.95 -3.68
C ARG A 190 -4.05 18.47 -5.13
N THR A 191 -3.90 17.16 -5.35
CA THR A 191 -3.89 16.54 -6.68
C THR A 191 -5.28 16.13 -7.14
N TYR A 192 -6.08 15.57 -6.23
CA TYR A 192 -7.33 14.87 -6.52
C TYR A 192 -8.52 15.43 -5.74
N LEU A 193 -9.71 15.11 -6.24
CA LEU A 193 -10.99 15.30 -5.56
C LEU A 193 -11.31 14.04 -4.76
N PHE A 194 -11.98 14.20 -3.63
CA PHE A 194 -12.42 13.11 -2.78
C PHE A 194 -13.94 13.15 -2.58
N SER A 195 -14.56 11.97 -2.50
CA SER A 195 -15.91 11.82 -1.94
C SER A 195 -15.90 12.00 -0.42
N SER A 196 -17.08 11.93 0.20
CA SER A 196 -17.19 11.60 1.62
C SER A 196 -16.48 10.28 1.92
N SER A 197 -15.83 10.19 3.07
CA SER A 197 -15.19 8.97 3.55
C SER A 197 -16.24 7.92 3.87
N PHE A 198 -15.97 6.68 3.46
CA PHE A 198 -16.80 5.52 3.77
C PHE A 198 -16.08 4.50 4.67
N GLU A 199 -14.84 4.81 5.07
CA GLU A 199 -14.11 4.13 6.14
C GLU A 199 -13.60 5.16 7.17
N LYS A 200 -13.33 4.71 8.41
CA LYS A 200 -12.67 5.56 9.41
C LYS A 200 -11.19 5.76 9.07
N SER A 201 -10.67 6.91 9.47
CA SER A 201 -9.23 7.20 9.33
C SER A 201 -8.39 6.26 10.18
N LEU A 202 -7.28 5.79 9.60
CA LEU A 202 -6.22 5.14 10.36
C LEU A 202 -5.38 6.19 11.06
N SER A 203 -5.36 6.15 12.40
CA SER A 203 -4.56 7.08 13.18
C SER A 203 -3.07 6.85 12.95
N PRO A 204 -2.25 7.91 12.90
CA PRO A 204 -0.79 7.77 12.93
C PRO A 204 -0.33 7.17 14.27
N ALA A 205 0.75 6.40 14.24
CA ALA A 205 1.34 5.81 15.43
C ALA A 205 2.87 5.80 15.34
N TYR A 206 3.50 5.78 16.51
CA TYR A 206 4.94 5.63 16.66
C TYR A 206 5.25 4.23 17.16
N PHE A 207 6.21 3.58 16.51
CA PHE A 207 6.63 2.23 16.89
C PHE A 207 8.13 2.19 17.12
N VAL A 208 8.54 1.52 18.19
CA VAL A 208 9.94 1.20 18.46
C VAL A 208 10.12 -0.32 18.39
N LYS A 209 11.38 -0.74 18.30
CA LYS A 209 11.76 -2.15 18.43
C LYS A 209 11.21 -2.74 19.73
N LYS A 210 10.83 -4.02 19.72
CA LYS A 210 10.42 -4.74 20.93
C LYS A 210 11.48 -4.69 22.04
N GLY A 211 11.05 -4.28 23.23
CA GLY A 211 11.94 -4.03 24.37
C GLY A 211 12.63 -2.66 24.33
N GLY A 212 12.38 -1.84 23.31
CA GLY A 212 12.80 -0.45 23.22
C GLY A 212 12.01 0.47 24.15
N SER A 213 12.46 1.72 24.25
CA SER A 213 11.90 2.76 25.10
C SER A 213 11.50 3.99 24.29
N PHE A 214 10.47 4.70 24.74
CA PHE A 214 9.99 5.97 24.19
C PHE A 214 10.46 7.18 25.03
N ASP A 215 11.60 7.06 25.71
CA ASP A 215 12.18 8.12 26.56
C ASP A 215 12.56 9.40 25.80
N PHE A 216 12.64 9.32 24.48
CA PHE A 216 12.89 10.44 23.60
C PHE A 216 11.62 11.26 23.28
N PHE A 217 10.43 10.66 23.29
CA PHE A 217 9.22 11.34 22.81
C PHE A 217 8.81 12.50 23.75
N PRO A 218 8.45 13.69 23.23
CA PRO A 218 8.25 14.05 21.81
C PRO A 218 9.47 14.70 21.13
N ASN A 219 10.67 14.54 21.66
CA ASN A 219 11.91 15.09 21.11
C ASN A 219 12.70 14.04 20.28
N PHE A 220 12.75 14.25 18.97
CA PHE A 220 13.44 13.39 18.01
C PHE A 220 14.90 13.79 17.77
N SER A 221 15.47 14.72 18.56
CA SER A 221 16.87 15.15 18.40
C SER A 221 17.83 13.95 18.40
N GLY A 222 18.55 13.77 17.29
CA GLY A 222 19.50 12.66 17.12
C GLY A 222 18.86 11.28 16.97
N LYS A 223 17.54 11.21 16.76
CA LYS A 223 16.80 9.98 16.46
C LYS A 223 16.61 9.85 14.95
N LYS A 224 16.64 8.61 14.48
CA LYS A 224 16.33 8.22 13.11
C LYS A 224 14.91 7.71 13.02
N VAL A 225 14.15 8.25 12.09
CA VAL A 225 12.72 7.99 11.88
C VAL A 225 12.55 7.22 10.57
N GLY A 226 11.88 6.07 10.64
CA GLY A 226 11.42 5.32 9.49
C GLY A 226 10.04 5.78 9.05
N ILE A 227 9.88 6.02 7.75
CA ILE A 227 8.62 6.38 7.10
C ILE A 227 8.27 5.29 6.08
N LEU A 228 7.01 4.88 6.06
CA LEU A 228 6.50 3.94 5.07
C LEU A 228 5.81 4.70 3.93
N ASP A 229 6.46 4.75 2.77
CA ASP A 229 5.98 5.53 1.64
C ASP A 229 4.71 4.95 1.03
N GLY A 230 3.86 5.84 0.51
CA GLY A 230 2.59 5.49 -0.12
C GLY A 230 1.39 5.42 0.83
N TRP A 231 1.62 5.46 2.14
CA TRP A 231 0.56 5.43 3.16
C TRP A 231 -0.01 6.82 3.49
N SER A 232 -0.92 6.89 4.46
CA SER A 232 -1.60 8.13 4.88
C SER A 232 -0.72 9.07 5.71
N VAL A 233 0.45 8.61 6.16
CA VAL A 233 1.38 9.34 7.01
C VAL A 233 2.73 9.47 6.30
N ASP A 234 3.43 10.57 6.54
CA ASP A 234 4.73 10.89 5.98
C ASP A 234 5.53 11.82 6.92
N GLU A 235 6.78 12.09 6.59
CA GLU A 235 7.65 13.04 7.31
C GLU A 235 7.03 14.44 7.36
N HIS A 236 6.35 14.85 6.28
CA HIS A 236 5.69 16.15 6.23
C HIS A 236 4.48 16.23 7.16
N CYS A 237 3.82 15.12 7.46
CA CYS A 237 2.81 15.05 8.49
C CYS A 237 3.44 15.15 9.88
N LEU A 238 4.49 14.37 10.14
CA LEU A 238 5.16 14.37 11.44
C LEU A 238 5.62 15.79 11.81
N ALA A 239 6.16 16.54 10.86
CA ALA A 239 6.57 17.93 11.04
C ALA A 239 5.42 18.93 11.36
N ARG A 240 4.15 18.53 11.22
CA ARG A 240 2.98 19.39 11.55
C ARG A 240 2.61 19.32 13.03
N TYR A 241 3.05 18.30 13.76
CA TYR A 241 2.76 18.15 15.17
C TYR A 241 3.52 19.20 15.98
N ASN A 242 2.80 20.04 16.73
CA ASN A 242 3.39 21.17 17.47
C ASN A 242 4.19 20.73 18.71
N ASP A 243 3.91 19.55 19.23
CA ASP A 243 4.58 18.93 20.37
C ASP A 243 5.85 18.18 19.96
N VAL A 244 6.00 17.82 18.68
CA VAL A 244 7.20 17.21 18.12
C VAL A 244 8.32 18.24 18.02
N THR A 245 9.47 17.93 18.63
CA THR A 245 10.66 18.79 18.63
C THR A 245 11.89 18.01 18.16
N GLY A 246 12.93 18.70 17.67
CA GLY A 246 14.17 18.05 17.24
C GLY A 246 14.03 17.14 16.00
N PHE A 247 12.90 17.23 15.30
CA PHE A 247 12.67 16.63 14.00
C PHE A 247 12.86 17.67 12.91
N ASP A 248 13.61 17.33 11.87
CA ASP A 248 13.84 18.08 10.65
C ASP A 248 13.50 17.16 9.47
N GLU A 249 12.35 17.40 8.83
CA GLU A 249 11.88 16.61 7.70
C GLU A 249 12.79 16.72 6.46
N THR A 250 13.76 17.64 6.48
CA THR A 250 14.74 17.83 5.40
C THR A 250 16.08 17.15 5.68
N ASP A 251 16.30 16.66 6.91
CA ASP A 251 17.52 15.93 7.27
C ASP A 251 17.44 14.46 6.82
N VAL A 252 18.12 14.16 5.71
CA VAL A 252 18.25 12.81 5.15
C VAL A 252 18.97 11.81 6.07
N MET A 253 19.65 12.28 7.10
CA MET A 253 20.25 11.42 8.13
C MET A 253 19.25 11.05 9.23
N GLN A 254 18.21 11.86 9.41
CA GLN A 254 17.15 11.66 10.38
C GLN A 254 15.97 10.89 9.76
N VAL A 255 15.62 11.12 8.49
CA VAL A 255 14.48 10.46 7.83
C VAL A 255 14.97 9.36 6.90
N THR A 256 14.44 8.14 7.06
CA THR A 256 14.66 7.02 6.13
C THR A 256 13.33 6.48 5.63
N HIS A 257 13.21 6.35 4.30
CA HIS A 257 12.00 5.90 3.64
C HIS A 257 12.07 4.41 3.29
N TYR A 258 10.92 3.74 3.40
CA TYR A 258 10.76 2.31 3.16
C TYR A 258 9.55 2.05 2.27
N GLY A 259 9.63 1.00 1.46
CA GLY A 259 8.53 0.60 0.56
C GLY A 259 7.66 -0.52 1.12
N SER A 260 8.10 -1.18 2.21
CA SER A 260 7.37 -2.28 2.84
C SER A 260 7.48 -2.23 4.36
N GLU A 261 6.50 -2.84 5.01
CA GLU A 261 6.49 -3.02 6.45
C GLU A 261 7.64 -3.91 6.93
N ASP A 262 7.94 -4.99 6.19
CA ASP A 262 9.06 -5.88 6.50
C ASP A 262 10.39 -5.12 6.58
N ASP A 263 10.59 -4.15 5.69
CA ASP A 263 11.79 -3.31 5.72
C ASP A 263 11.82 -2.39 6.95
N ILE A 264 10.67 -1.86 7.38
CA ILE A 264 10.55 -1.08 8.63
C ILE A 264 10.91 -1.95 9.85
N ILE A 265 10.34 -3.17 9.93
CA ILE A 265 10.61 -4.12 11.01
C ILE A 265 12.09 -4.50 11.05
N ALA A 266 12.68 -4.78 9.88
CA ALA A 266 14.10 -5.08 9.76
C ALA A 266 14.97 -3.88 10.17
N ALA A 267 14.58 -2.67 9.81
CA ALA A 267 15.28 -1.45 10.16
C ALA A 267 15.24 -1.13 11.65
N LEU A 268 14.09 -1.31 12.32
CA LEU A 268 13.98 -1.23 13.78
C LEU A 268 14.81 -2.32 14.45
N SER A 269 14.74 -3.55 13.95
CA SER A 269 15.46 -4.69 14.55
C SER A 269 16.97 -4.58 14.45
N SER A 270 17.48 -3.95 13.40
CA SER A 270 18.91 -3.69 13.16
C SER A 270 19.41 -2.37 13.75
N ASP A 271 18.55 -1.62 14.45
CA ASP A 271 18.85 -0.29 14.98
C ASP A 271 19.28 0.72 13.87
N THR A 272 18.83 0.48 12.63
CA THR A 272 19.00 1.38 11.49
C THR A 272 18.13 2.63 11.65
N ILE A 273 16.93 2.45 12.21
CA ILE A 273 16.04 3.52 12.67
C ILE A 273 15.75 3.31 14.16
N ASP A 274 15.50 4.40 14.88
CA ASP A 274 15.12 4.35 16.30
C ASP A 274 13.61 4.16 16.47
N VAL A 275 12.83 4.71 15.54
CA VAL A 275 11.37 4.78 15.61
C VAL A 275 10.77 4.77 14.20
N ALA A 276 9.66 4.08 14.02
CA ALA A 276 8.86 4.13 12.81
C ALA A 276 7.62 5.00 13.04
N PHE A 277 7.30 5.87 12.09
CA PHE A 277 6.07 6.65 12.06
C PHE A 277 5.22 6.16 10.90
N VAL A 278 4.21 5.34 11.22
CA VAL A 278 3.38 4.60 10.26
C VAL A 278 1.92 4.58 10.76
N PRO A 279 0.90 4.33 9.92
CA PRO A 279 -0.48 4.30 10.40
C PRO A 279 -0.73 3.06 11.26
N ARG A 280 -1.61 3.18 12.27
CA ARG A 280 -2.09 2.03 13.03
C ARG A 280 -3.02 1.21 12.14
N THR A 281 -2.62 -0.02 11.85
CA THR A 281 -3.37 -0.93 11.00
C THR A 281 -3.23 -2.38 11.48
N PRO A 282 -4.29 -3.20 11.42
CA PRO A 282 -4.24 -4.63 11.72
C PRO A 282 -3.50 -5.43 10.64
N TYR A 283 -3.10 -4.80 9.53
CA TYR A 283 -2.28 -5.46 8.51
C TYR A 283 -0.84 -5.66 8.97
N PHE A 284 -0.37 -4.88 9.95
CA PHE A 284 1.00 -4.93 10.38
C PHE A 284 1.26 -6.06 11.39
N ASP A 285 2.33 -6.82 11.17
CA ASP A 285 2.89 -7.74 12.14
C ASP A 285 3.57 -6.97 13.27
N MET A 286 2.75 -6.68 14.28
CA MET A 286 3.18 -6.01 15.49
C MET A 286 4.02 -6.90 16.44
N SER A 287 4.34 -8.15 16.08
CA SER A 287 5.01 -9.09 16.99
C SER A 287 6.43 -8.67 17.40
N GLN A 288 7.07 -7.83 16.57
CA GLN A 288 8.46 -7.34 16.73
C GLN A 288 8.57 -5.85 17.09
N MET A 289 7.45 -5.15 17.21
CA MET A 289 7.39 -3.72 17.48
C MET A 289 6.55 -3.44 18.74
N VAL A 290 6.74 -2.27 19.34
CA VAL A 290 5.91 -1.78 20.44
C VAL A 290 5.42 -0.41 20.06
N GLU A 291 4.11 -0.20 20.20
CA GLU A 291 3.45 1.07 19.93
C GLU A 291 3.62 2.05 21.10
N TYR A 292 3.79 3.33 20.79
CA TYR A 292 3.63 4.40 21.75
C TYR A 292 2.15 4.64 22.06
N THR A 293 1.73 4.37 23.29
CA THR A 293 0.32 4.54 23.72
C THR A 293 0.05 5.89 24.39
N GLY A 294 0.98 6.86 24.31
CA GLY A 294 0.66 8.21 24.77
C GLY A 294 -0.42 8.82 23.89
N GLU A 295 -1.22 9.74 24.46
CA GLU A 295 -2.29 10.43 23.75
C GLU A 295 -1.71 11.11 22.49
N PRO A 296 -1.97 10.59 21.28
CA PRO A 296 -1.61 11.34 20.09
C PRO A 296 -2.45 12.61 20.10
N GLY A 297 -1.85 13.73 19.72
CA GLY A 297 -2.63 14.93 19.40
C GLY A 297 -3.67 14.63 18.30
N GLU A 298 -4.42 15.66 17.92
CA GLU A 298 -5.30 15.60 16.74
C GLU A 298 -4.56 14.97 15.54
N ASP A 299 -5.23 14.12 14.75
CA ASP A 299 -4.63 13.55 13.54
C ASP A 299 -4.42 14.68 12.51
N LEU A 300 -3.16 15.04 12.28
CA LEU A 300 -2.79 16.10 11.34
C LEU A 300 -2.36 15.56 9.96
N CYS A 301 -2.38 14.24 9.78
CA CYS A 301 -1.97 13.56 8.55
C CYS A 301 -3.10 13.53 7.52
N VAL A 302 -4.32 13.27 8.00
CA VAL A 302 -5.50 13.12 7.14
C VAL A 302 -6.50 14.26 7.33
N ILE A 303 -7.18 14.60 6.25
CA ILE A 303 -8.36 15.48 6.24
C ILE A 303 -9.63 14.64 6.47
N GLY A 304 -9.59 13.37 6.05
CA GLY A 304 -10.67 12.41 6.23
C GLY A 304 -10.20 10.99 5.95
N GLY A 305 -11.02 10.02 6.34
CA GLY A 305 -10.75 8.59 6.17
C GLY A 305 -10.79 8.14 4.71
N PRO A 306 -10.57 6.84 4.46
CA PRO A 306 -10.63 6.29 3.12
C PRO A 306 -11.94 6.59 2.38
N ALA A 307 -11.81 6.98 1.11
CA ALA A 307 -12.90 7.46 0.27
C ALA A 307 -12.63 7.16 -1.21
N MET A 308 -13.51 7.64 -2.10
CA MET A 308 -13.26 7.67 -3.54
C MET A 308 -12.29 8.79 -3.87
N MET A 309 -11.10 8.44 -4.36
CA MET A 309 -10.12 9.39 -4.90
C MET A 309 -10.31 9.51 -6.41
N MET A 310 -10.61 10.70 -6.90
CA MET A 310 -10.96 10.95 -8.29
C MET A 310 -10.25 12.18 -8.87
N ARG A 311 -10.17 12.30 -10.19
CA ARG A 311 -9.65 13.53 -10.80
C ARG A 311 -10.50 14.74 -10.39
N LYS A 312 -9.88 15.92 -10.37
CA LYS A 312 -10.54 17.18 -10.01
C LYS A 312 -11.74 17.55 -10.90
N ASP A 313 -11.83 16.97 -12.10
CA ASP A 313 -12.93 17.19 -13.04
C ASP A 313 -14.13 16.25 -12.82
N GLN A 314 -14.04 15.26 -11.93
CA GLN A 314 -15.09 14.25 -11.69
C GLN A 314 -16.17 14.74 -10.70
N PHE A 315 -16.64 15.98 -10.83
CA PHE A 315 -17.67 16.53 -9.95
C PHE A 315 -19.00 15.77 -10.03
N GLU A 316 -19.38 15.33 -11.24
CA GLU A 316 -20.59 14.52 -11.44
C GLU A 316 -20.53 13.24 -10.58
N LEU A 317 -19.40 12.52 -10.62
CA LEU A 317 -19.18 11.31 -9.82
C LEU A 317 -19.36 11.60 -8.34
N ARG A 318 -18.62 12.59 -7.82
CA ARG A 318 -18.68 12.96 -6.41
C ARG A 318 -20.11 13.29 -5.98
N THR A 319 -20.82 14.10 -6.75
CA THR A 319 -22.15 14.58 -6.38
C THR A 319 -23.15 13.44 -6.21
N TRP A 320 -23.22 12.51 -7.16
CA TRP A 320 -24.16 11.40 -7.00
C TRP A 320 -23.64 10.38 -5.98
N TRP A 321 -22.34 10.10 -5.95
CA TRP A 321 -21.77 9.17 -4.98
C TRP A 321 -22.09 9.60 -3.54
N ASP A 322 -21.75 10.84 -3.17
CA ASP A 322 -21.95 11.34 -1.81
C ASP A 322 -23.43 11.28 -1.41
N ALA A 323 -24.32 11.71 -2.31
CA ALA A 323 -25.76 11.73 -2.05
C ALA A 323 -26.39 10.33 -1.90
N PHE A 324 -25.85 9.31 -2.57
CA PHE A 324 -26.35 7.93 -2.46
C PHE A 324 -25.65 7.13 -1.37
N PHE A 325 -24.39 7.44 -1.05
CA PHE A 325 -23.72 6.88 0.10
C PHE A 325 -24.36 7.34 1.42
N GLU A 326 -24.71 8.63 1.53
CA GLU A 326 -25.47 9.14 2.68
C GLU A 326 -26.80 8.40 2.87
N LYS A 327 -27.49 8.07 1.77
CA LYS A 327 -28.72 7.25 1.83
C LYS A 327 -28.43 5.83 2.24
N LEU A 328 -27.37 5.20 1.72
CA LEU A 328 -26.99 3.84 2.04
C LEU A 328 -26.78 3.67 3.55
N ILE A 329 -26.03 4.57 4.18
CA ILE A 329 -25.78 4.57 5.63
C ILE A 329 -27.08 4.48 6.46
N ALA A 330 -28.16 5.09 5.97
CA ALA A 330 -29.46 5.08 6.67
C ALA A 330 -30.28 3.79 6.46
N THR A 331 -29.75 2.78 5.76
CA THR A 331 -30.46 1.54 5.45
C THR A 331 -29.95 0.36 6.28
N SER A 332 -30.78 -0.69 6.42
CA SER A 332 -30.32 -1.96 6.98
C SER A 332 -29.24 -2.61 6.14
N GLN A 333 -29.20 -2.37 4.82
CA GLN A 333 -28.18 -2.91 3.94
C GLN A 333 -26.78 -2.45 4.34
N TYR A 334 -26.60 -1.20 4.79
CA TYR A 334 -25.30 -0.75 5.28
C TYR A 334 -24.91 -1.46 6.58
N ASN A 335 -25.86 -1.62 7.50
CA ASN A 335 -25.63 -2.38 8.73
C ASN A 335 -25.28 -3.84 8.41
N ASP A 336 -25.95 -4.45 7.44
CA ASP A 336 -25.67 -5.83 7.01
C ASP A 336 -24.26 -5.94 6.41
N ILE A 337 -23.82 -4.96 5.60
CA ILE A 337 -22.43 -4.92 5.10
C ILE A 337 -21.46 -4.84 6.28
N CYS A 338 -21.70 -3.96 7.24
CA CYS A 338 -20.85 -3.75 8.40
C CYS A 338 -20.77 -4.95 9.34
N ASP A 339 -21.92 -5.48 9.75
CA ASP A 339 -22.00 -6.57 10.73
C ASP A 339 -21.43 -7.89 10.19
N ASN A 340 -21.40 -8.05 8.86
CA ASN A 340 -20.92 -9.26 8.21
C ASN A 340 -19.51 -9.14 7.62
N VAL A 341 -18.75 -8.06 7.87
CA VAL A 341 -17.36 -7.93 7.36
C VAL A 341 -16.50 -9.11 7.80
N GLU A 342 -16.56 -9.46 9.09
CA GLU A 342 -15.76 -10.57 9.66
C GLU A 342 -16.26 -11.94 9.18
N GLU A 343 -17.55 -12.10 8.90
CA GLU A 343 -18.08 -13.37 8.38
C GLU A 343 -17.79 -13.54 6.88
N THR A 344 -18.00 -12.48 6.10
CA THR A 344 -17.92 -12.50 4.63
C THR A 344 -16.49 -12.43 4.12
N HIS A 345 -15.62 -11.73 4.85
CA HIS A 345 -14.23 -11.45 4.47
C HIS A 345 -13.20 -11.82 5.54
N GLY A 346 -13.59 -12.53 6.60
CA GLY A 346 -12.67 -12.93 7.68
C GLY A 346 -11.67 -14.03 7.31
N ASP A 347 -11.74 -14.55 6.09
CA ASP A 347 -10.67 -15.37 5.50
C ASP A 347 -9.42 -14.54 5.18
N GLN A 348 -9.57 -13.20 5.11
CA GLN A 348 -8.49 -12.25 4.94
C GLN A 348 -8.16 -11.55 6.26
N PRO A 349 -6.88 -11.25 6.54
CA PRO A 349 -6.53 -10.41 7.68
C PRO A 349 -7.16 -9.02 7.50
N GLY A 350 -7.55 -8.35 8.58
CA GLY A 350 -7.97 -6.96 8.47
C GLY A 350 -8.83 -6.46 9.61
N PHE A 351 -9.69 -5.51 9.27
CA PHE A 351 -10.44 -4.71 10.20
C PHE A 351 -11.76 -5.36 10.60
N ASP A 352 -12.15 -5.22 11.85
CA ASP A 352 -13.55 -5.43 12.25
C ASP A 352 -14.41 -4.21 11.88
N LYS A 353 -15.73 -4.34 12.10
CA LYS A 353 -16.69 -3.28 11.79
C LYS A 353 -16.45 -1.96 12.54
N GLU A 354 -15.85 -2.00 13.73
CA GLU A 354 -15.56 -0.79 14.51
C GLU A 354 -14.49 0.06 13.82
N TYR A 355 -13.63 -0.54 13.01
CA TYR A 355 -12.61 0.18 12.23
C TYR A 355 -13.07 0.58 10.82
N VAL A 356 -13.83 -0.25 10.12
CA VAL A 356 -14.23 0.09 8.73
C VAL A 356 -15.51 0.90 8.62
N CYS A 357 -16.47 0.76 9.53
CA CYS A 357 -17.75 1.45 9.38
C CYS A 357 -17.77 2.85 10.01
N VAL A 358 -18.40 3.79 9.31
CA VAL A 358 -18.40 5.22 9.68
C VAL A 358 -19.51 5.62 10.65
N VAL A 359 -20.43 4.70 10.97
CA VAL A 359 -21.55 4.90 11.92
C VAL A 359 -21.52 3.85 13.02
#